data_AF-A0A2H0HA97-F1
#
_entry.id   AF-A0A2H0HA97-F1
#
_cell.length_a   1.000
_cell.length_b   1.000
_cell.length_c   1.000
_cell.angle_alpha   90.00
_cell.angle_beta   90.00
_cell.angle_gamma   90.00
#
_symmetry.space_group_name_H-M   'P 1'
#
loop_
_entity.id
_entity.type
_entity.pdbx_description
1 polymer ?
#
loop_
_entity_poly.entity_id
_entity_poly.type
_entity_poly.pdbx_seq_one_letter_code
_entity_poly.pdbx_strand_id
1 'polypeptide(L)'
;MKFSVIYQPTNLFSLKESNSTNSGAKSLLIPSPYSIKMALFNQAITIDGPGFFKNDTKSKEFAFIKDAQITYHVTGSFCINNCFVTIQSLRDGTYRGKPSFREYIFLSDSIEIIFDVNDDEAKRYLQNYLHRINYFGKRGCFFQFVGYLDNPSEANVKKFDSSNFTPGILQEYDDISLKAQFKNVDNYDSAGAKRDKQIFVIPVHNINSSKSYTHYRCDN
;
A
#
# COMPACT_ATOMS: atom_id res chain seq x y z
N MET A 1 2.67 -10.96 -17.47
CA MET A 1 2.63 -9.77 -18.35
C MET A 1 2.76 -8.57 -17.45
N LYS A 2 3.68 -7.66 -17.77
CA LYS A 2 3.96 -6.50 -16.90
C LYS A 2 3.40 -5.21 -17.48
N PHE A 3 2.86 -4.37 -16.62
CA PHE A 3 2.53 -2.97 -16.89
C PHE A 3 2.66 -2.20 -15.58
N SER A 4 2.67 -0.87 -15.63
CA SER A 4 2.65 -0.06 -14.42
C SER A 4 1.69 1.11 -14.49
N VAL A 5 1.47 1.69 -13.33
CA VAL A 5 0.71 2.91 -13.11
C VAL A 5 1.50 3.84 -12.21
N ILE A 6 1.52 5.11 -12.57
CA ILE A 6 2.22 6.16 -11.85
C ILE A 6 1.22 6.89 -10.96
N TYR A 7 1.55 7.01 -9.68
CA TYR A 7 0.80 7.80 -8.71
C TYR A 7 1.67 8.87 -8.06
N GLN A 8 1.15 10.09 -8.01
CA GLN A 8 1.77 11.19 -7.27
C GLN A 8 1.07 11.34 -5.91
N PRO A 9 1.76 11.16 -4.78
CA PRO A 9 1.21 11.61 -3.50
C PRO A 9 0.99 13.13 -3.53
N THR A 10 -0.22 13.56 -3.16
CA THR A 10 -0.63 14.98 -3.20
C THR A 10 -0.57 15.66 -1.83
N ASN A 11 -0.32 14.89 -0.77
CA ASN A 11 -0.15 15.37 0.60
C ASN A 11 0.71 14.38 1.40
N LEU A 12 1.03 14.72 2.65
CA LEU A 12 1.62 13.80 3.60
C LEU A 12 0.73 12.57 3.81
N PHE A 13 1.32 11.38 3.83
CA PHE A 13 0.58 10.14 4.08
C PHE A 13 1.11 9.39 5.31
N SER A 14 0.27 8.51 5.89
CA SER A 14 0.61 7.72 7.07
C SER A 14 0.00 6.32 6.96
N LEU A 15 0.82 5.39 6.47
CA LEU A 15 0.45 4.02 6.16
C LEU A 15 0.97 3.11 7.27
N LYS A 16 0.09 2.72 8.18
CA LYS A 16 0.48 1.98 9.38
C LYS A 16 0.78 0.52 9.04
N GLU A 17 1.89 0.00 9.55
CA GLU A 17 2.18 -1.44 9.55
C GLU A 17 1.10 -2.24 10.30
N SER A 18 0.79 -3.44 9.83
CA SER A 18 -0.31 -4.26 10.36
C SER A 18 -0.14 -4.65 11.82
N ASN A 19 1.10 -4.86 12.29
CA ASN A 19 1.40 -5.20 13.69
C ASN A 19 1.43 -3.99 14.63
N SER A 20 1.34 -2.76 14.11
CA SER A 20 1.44 -1.57 14.96
C SER A 20 0.17 -1.36 15.80
N THR A 21 0.30 -0.63 16.92
CA THR A 21 -0.85 -0.27 17.76
C THR A 21 -1.44 1.08 17.35
N ASN A 22 -2.67 1.41 17.79
CA ASN A 22 -3.23 2.73 17.53
C ASN A 22 -2.55 3.84 18.33
N SER A 23 -1.82 3.51 19.40
CA SER A 23 -1.07 4.48 20.23
C SER A 23 0.31 4.82 19.66
N GLY A 24 0.95 3.91 18.94
CA GLY A 24 2.24 4.15 18.32
C GLY A 24 2.40 3.29 17.07
N ALA A 25 2.66 3.95 15.95
CA ALA A 25 2.86 3.30 14.66
C ALA A 25 3.86 4.10 13.83
N LYS A 26 4.86 3.39 13.31
CA LYS A 26 5.65 3.89 12.18
C LYS A 26 4.83 3.80 10.90
N SER A 27 5.21 4.60 9.91
CA SER A 27 4.60 4.56 8.59
C SER A 27 5.48 3.76 7.62
N LEU A 28 4.83 2.94 6.81
CA LEU A 28 5.40 2.38 5.59
C LEU A 28 5.73 3.52 4.63
N LEU A 29 6.90 3.45 4.00
CA LEU A 29 7.36 4.45 3.04
C LEU A 29 6.55 4.44 1.73
N ILE A 30 5.92 3.31 1.41
CA ILE A 30 5.09 3.11 0.22
C ILE A 30 3.79 2.35 0.57
N PRO A 31 2.72 2.45 -0.25
CA PRO A 31 1.52 1.62 -0.11
C PRO A 31 1.85 0.13 -0.14
N SER A 32 1.32 -0.66 0.79
CA SER A 32 1.47 -2.12 0.73
C SER A 32 0.69 -2.72 -0.44
N PRO A 33 1.14 -3.87 -0.99
CA PRO A 33 0.37 -4.61 -1.99
C PRO A 33 -1.07 -4.90 -1.53
N TYR A 34 -1.25 -5.26 -0.26
CA TYR A 34 -2.57 -5.42 0.34
C TYR A 34 -3.42 -4.15 0.22
N SER A 35 -2.87 -2.98 0.57
CA SER A 35 -3.61 -1.70 0.52
C SER A 35 -4.01 -1.31 -0.90
N ILE A 36 -3.19 -1.65 -1.90
CA ILE A 36 -3.47 -1.42 -3.33
C ILE A 36 -4.58 -2.35 -3.82
N LYS A 37 -4.49 -3.65 -3.49
CA LYS A 37 -5.52 -4.64 -3.84
C LYS A 37 -6.87 -4.33 -3.17
N MET A 38 -6.85 -3.89 -1.92
CA MET A 38 -8.07 -3.42 -1.23
C MET A 38 -8.66 -2.17 -1.89
N ALA A 39 -7.84 -1.25 -2.38
CA ALA A 39 -8.32 -0.10 -3.14
C ALA A 39 -8.96 -0.52 -4.48
N LEU A 40 -8.37 -1.51 -5.17
CA LEU A 40 -8.94 -2.11 -6.37
C LEU A 40 -10.29 -2.77 -6.11
N PHE A 41 -10.41 -3.60 -5.08
CA PHE A 41 -11.69 -4.19 -4.68
C PHE A 41 -12.73 -3.12 -4.38
N ASN A 42 -12.34 -2.09 -3.63
CA ASN A 42 -13.25 -1.00 -3.31
C ASN A 42 -13.76 -0.28 -4.58
N GLN A 43 -12.88 0.01 -5.55
CA GLN A 43 -13.30 0.65 -6.81
C GLN A 43 -14.19 -0.28 -7.64
N ALA A 44 -13.83 -1.55 -7.79
CA ALA A 44 -14.65 -2.52 -8.53
C ALA A 44 -16.05 -2.69 -7.91
N ILE A 45 -16.13 -2.82 -6.58
CA ILE A 45 -17.42 -2.90 -5.87
C ILE A 45 -18.22 -1.59 -6.00
N THR A 46 -17.55 -0.44 -5.98
CA THR A 46 -18.23 0.86 -6.09
C THR A 46 -18.84 1.08 -7.48
N ILE A 47 -18.16 0.64 -8.53
CA ILE A 47 -18.59 0.85 -9.92
C ILE A 47 -19.56 -0.23 -10.39
N ASP A 48 -19.20 -1.51 -10.19
CA ASP A 48 -19.94 -2.64 -10.76
C ASP A 48 -20.77 -3.41 -9.74
N GLY A 49 -20.65 -3.07 -8.46
CA GLY A 49 -21.30 -3.76 -7.36
C GLY A 49 -20.56 -5.04 -6.92
N PRO A 50 -20.94 -5.62 -5.78
CA PRO A 50 -20.24 -6.79 -5.23
C PRO A 50 -20.62 -8.12 -5.92
N GLY A 51 -21.62 -8.12 -6.82
CA GLY A 51 -22.22 -9.34 -7.37
C GLY A 51 -21.24 -10.26 -8.09
N PHE A 52 -20.26 -9.69 -8.79
CA PHE A 52 -19.26 -10.45 -9.56
C PHE A 52 -18.26 -11.23 -8.69
N PHE A 53 -18.05 -10.79 -7.44
CA PHE A 53 -17.16 -11.48 -6.50
C PHE A 53 -17.84 -12.57 -5.66
N LYS A 54 -19.18 -12.52 -5.53
CA LYS A 54 -19.95 -13.40 -4.62
C LYS A 54 -19.95 -14.89 -4.99
N ASN A 55 -19.53 -15.26 -6.20
CA ASN A 55 -19.32 -16.67 -6.58
C ASN A 55 -17.95 -17.19 -6.10
N ASP A 56 -17.78 -17.13 -4.77
CA ASP A 56 -16.64 -17.21 -3.82
C ASP A 56 -15.45 -18.17 -4.12
N THR A 57 -15.50 -18.98 -5.17
CA THR A 57 -14.43 -19.94 -5.53
C THR A 57 -13.98 -19.91 -6.99
N LYS A 58 -14.69 -19.21 -7.90
CA LYS A 58 -14.35 -19.18 -9.34
C LYS A 58 -14.45 -17.79 -9.99
N SER A 59 -14.67 -16.72 -9.23
CA SER A 59 -14.64 -15.37 -9.80
C SER A 59 -13.24 -15.09 -10.38
N LYS A 60 -13.20 -14.92 -11.70
CA LYS A 60 -11.96 -14.54 -12.41
C LYS A 60 -11.52 -13.15 -11.97
N GLU A 61 -12.47 -12.27 -11.71
CA GLU A 61 -12.28 -10.90 -11.26
C GLU A 61 -11.59 -10.85 -9.89
N PHE A 62 -12.01 -11.71 -8.96
CA PHE A 62 -11.33 -11.86 -7.68
C PHE A 62 -9.88 -12.33 -7.87
N ALA A 63 -9.66 -13.31 -8.73
CA ALA A 63 -8.33 -13.82 -9.06
C ALA A 63 -7.44 -12.75 -9.73
N PHE A 64 -7.99 -11.94 -10.64
CA PHE A 64 -7.26 -10.86 -11.32
C PHE A 64 -6.66 -9.86 -10.32
N ILE A 65 -7.38 -9.50 -9.26
CA ILE A 65 -6.87 -8.60 -8.22
C ILE A 65 -5.97 -9.35 -7.23
N LYS A 66 -6.39 -10.53 -6.75
CA LYS A 66 -5.66 -11.30 -5.72
C LYS A 66 -4.28 -11.76 -6.21
N ASP A 67 -4.22 -12.29 -7.42
CA ASP A 67 -3.03 -12.99 -7.94
C ASP A 67 -2.03 -12.03 -8.60
N ALA A 68 -2.44 -10.79 -8.89
CA ALA A 68 -1.56 -9.75 -9.40
C ALA A 68 -0.37 -9.55 -8.45
N GLN A 69 0.84 -9.75 -8.98
CA GLN A 69 2.07 -9.48 -8.25
C GLN A 69 2.39 -7.99 -8.36
N ILE A 70 2.67 -7.36 -7.22
CA ILE A 70 2.94 -5.92 -7.16
C ILE A 70 4.40 -5.70 -6.75
N THR A 71 5.11 -4.94 -7.57
CA THR A 71 6.46 -4.43 -7.31
C THR A 71 6.51 -2.92 -7.54
N TYR A 72 7.60 -2.27 -7.18
CA TYR A 72 7.67 -0.81 -7.20
C TYR A 72 8.97 -0.32 -7.83
N HIS A 73 8.85 0.81 -8.51
CA HIS A 73 9.98 1.68 -8.78
C HIS A 73 9.74 3.02 -8.07
N VAL A 74 10.70 3.41 -7.22
CA VAL A 74 10.62 4.63 -6.41
C VAL A 74 11.87 5.48 -6.59
N THR A 75 11.70 6.80 -6.67
CA THR A 75 12.80 7.76 -6.74
C THR A 75 12.59 8.89 -5.75
N GLY A 76 13.54 9.83 -5.72
CA GLY A 76 13.39 11.07 -4.98
C GLY A 76 13.68 10.93 -3.49
N SER A 77 13.00 11.74 -2.68
CA SER A 77 13.20 11.87 -1.25
C SER A 77 11.97 11.50 -0.45
N PHE A 78 12.18 10.76 0.64
CA PHE A 78 11.18 10.49 1.67
C PHE A 78 11.52 11.29 2.92
N CYS A 79 10.71 12.29 3.24
CA CYS A 79 10.82 13.05 4.49
C CYS A 79 9.74 12.60 5.45
N ILE A 80 10.15 11.88 6.50
CA ILE A 80 9.27 11.35 7.54
C ILE A 80 9.23 12.35 8.67
N ASN A 81 8.05 12.90 8.97
CA ASN A 81 7.79 13.73 10.14
C ASN A 81 7.39 12.84 11.33
N ASN A 82 8.10 12.97 12.44
CA ASN A 82 7.86 12.27 13.70
C ASN A 82 7.05 13.18 14.63
N CYS A 83 5.77 12.86 14.83
CA CYS A 83 4.85 13.71 15.58
C CYS A 83 4.24 12.98 16.78
N PHE A 84 4.07 13.72 17.88
CA PHE A 84 3.19 13.31 18.99
C PHE A 84 1.88 14.08 18.87
N VAL A 85 0.77 13.34 18.76
CA VAL A 85 -0.59 13.87 18.70
C VAL A 85 -1.40 13.36 19.89
N THR A 86 -2.38 14.15 20.33
CA THR A 86 -3.34 13.70 21.35
C THR A 86 -4.54 13.08 20.67
N ILE A 87 -4.77 11.79 20.91
CA ILE A 87 -5.97 11.09 20.41
C ILE A 87 -7.01 11.08 21.52
N GLN A 88 -8.20 11.58 21.21
CA GLN A 88 -9.35 11.51 22.12
C GLN A 88 -10.01 10.14 22.01
N SER A 89 -10.24 9.48 23.13
CA SER A 89 -11.06 8.26 23.20
C SER A 89 -12.21 8.44 24.18
N LEU A 90 -13.41 8.06 23.74
CA LEU A 90 -14.59 8.06 24.60
C LEU A 90 -14.54 6.85 25.54
N ARG A 91 -14.56 7.11 26.84
CA ARG A 91 -14.67 6.09 27.89
C ARG A 91 -15.64 6.60 28.96
N ASP A 92 -16.62 5.76 29.31
CA ASP A 92 -17.61 6.07 30.35
C ASP A 92 -18.31 7.42 30.12
N GLY A 93 -18.64 7.73 28.85
CA GLY A 93 -19.29 8.99 28.48
C GLY A 93 -18.39 10.23 28.45
N THR A 94 -17.09 10.10 28.76
CA THR A 94 -16.13 11.22 28.77
C THR A 94 -14.99 11.01 27.77
N TYR A 95 -14.58 12.09 27.10
CA TYR A 95 -13.39 12.06 26.25
C TYR A 95 -12.13 12.21 27.09
N ARG A 96 -11.20 11.26 26.93
CA ARG A 96 -9.87 11.34 27.54
C ARG A 96 -8.83 11.33 26.44
N GLY A 97 -7.95 12.33 26.47
CA GLY A 97 -6.81 12.45 25.58
C GLY A 97 -5.69 11.51 26.00
N LYS A 98 -5.10 10.81 25.05
CA LYS A 98 -3.85 10.05 25.24
C LYS A 98 -2.81 10.51 24.23
N PRO A 99 -1.54 10.71 24.65
CA PRO A 99 -0.47 10.97 23.69
C PRO A 99 -0.30 9.75 22.77
N SER A 100 -0.03 10.02 21.51
CA SER A 100 0.14 9.00 20.48
C SER A 100 1.20 9.41 19.49
N PHE A 101 2.07 8.48 19.14
CA PHE A 101 3.10 8.68 18.13
C PHE A 101 2.54 8.42 16.73
N ARG A 102 2.89 9.30 15.78
CA ARG A 102 2.53 9.21 14.37
C ARG A 102 3.69 9.64 13.49
N GLU A 103 3.90 8.87 12.43
CA GLU A 103 4.74 9.28 11.30
C GLU A 103 3.86 9.71 10.12
N TYR A 104 4.27 10.80 9.50
CA TYR A 104 3.72 11.30 8.23
C TYR A 104 4.84 11.45 7.22
N ILE A 105 4.61 11.00 6.00
CA ILE A 105 5.64 10.91 4.96
C ILE A 105 5.31 11.88 3.85
N PHE A 106 6.27 12.75 3.56
CA PHE A 106 6.35 13.48 2.30
C PHE A 106 7.21 12.66 1.34
N LEU A 107 6.71 12.42 0.14
CA LEU A 107 7.49 11.86 -0.96
C LEU A 107 7.57 12.92 -2.08
N SER A 108 8.79 13.26 -2.50
CA SER A 108 9.01 14.34 -3.48
C SER A 108 8.56 13.96 -4.90
N ASP A 109 8.63 12.68 -5.24
CA ASP A 109 8.44 12.19 -6.61
C ASP A 109 7.19 11.29 -6.68
N SER A 110 6.86 10.84 -7.89
CA SER A 110 5.82 9.84 -8.09
C SER A 110 6.32 8.44 -7.75
N ILE A 111 5.39 7.55 -7.39
CA ILE A 111 5.63 6.12 -7.25
C ILE A 111 5.13 5.44 -8.51
N GLU A 112 5.97 4.60 -9.11
CA GLU A 112 5.53 3.66 -10.13
C GLU A 112 5.19 2.32 -9.47
N ILE A 113 3.93 1.92 -9.59
CA ILE A 113 3.43 0.63 -9.11
C ILE A 113 3.34 -0.31 -10.30
N ILE A 114 4.15 -1.36 -10.27
CA ILE A 114 4.31 -2.33 -11.35
C ILE A 114 3.49 -3.57 -11.02
N PHE A 115 2.64 -3.97 -11.96
CA PHE A 115 1.80 -5.16 -11.87
C PHE A 115 2.31 -6.23 -12.82
N ASP A 116 2.52 -7.44 -12.32
CA ASP A 116 2.68 -8.64 -13.13
C ASP A 116 1.42 -9.50 -13.02
N VAL A 117 0.74 -9.69 -14.15
CA VAL A 117 -0.55 -10.39 -14.26
C VAL A 117 -0.47 -11.54 -15.26
N ASN A 118 -1.37 -12.51 -15.13
CA ASN A 118 -1.31 -13.74 -15.93
C ASN A 118 -1.58 -13.51 -17.42
N ASP A 119 -2.52 -12.62 -17.77
CA ASP A 119 -3.00 -12.40 -19.13
C ASP A 119 -3.47 -10.96 -19.37
N ASP A 120 -3.83 -10.65 -20.63
CA ASP A 120 -4.30 -9.32 -21.05
C ASP A 120 -5.70 -8.99 -20.49
N GLU A 121 -6.53 -10.00 -20.22
CA GLU A 121 -7.86 -9.82 -19.62
C GLU A 121 -7.71 -9.25 -18.21
N ALA A 122 -6.81 -9.82 -17.41
CA ALA A 122 -6.46 -9.32 -16.08
C ALA A 122 -5.91 -7.90 -16.14
N LYS A 123 -4.98 -7.60 -17.06
CA LYS A 123 -4.43 -6.25 -17.25
C LYS A 123 -5.55 -5.23 -17.50
N ARG A 124 -6.40 -5.48 -18.49
CA ARG A 124 -7.52 -4.61 -18.85
C ARG A 124 -8.50 -4.45 -17.70
N TYR A 125 -8.79 -5.53 -16.98
CA TYR A 125 -9.64 -5.50 -15.80
C TYR A 125 -9.09 -4.57 -14.73
N LEU A 126 -7.81 -4.67 -14.37
CA LEU A 126 -7.20 -3.77 -13.39
C LEU A 126 -7.19 -2.31 -13.85
N GLN A 127 -6.89 -2.06 -15.14
CA GLN A 127 -6.87 -0.71 -15.71
C GLN A 127 -8.23 0.00 -15.69
N ASN A 128 -9.36 -0.74 -15.65
CA ASN A 128 -10.70 -0.15 -15.48
C ASN A 128 -10.85 0.60 -14.15
N TYR A 129 -10.07 0.24 -13.14
CA TYR A 129 -10.23 0.75 -11.77
C TYR A 129 -9.02 1.52 -11.24
N LEU A 130 -7.79 1.20 -11.67
CA LEU A 130 -6.57 1.84 -11.16
C LEU A 130 -6.66 3.37 -11.26
N HIS A 131 -6.99 3.91 -12.44
CA HIS A 131 -7.13 5.36 -12.65
C HIS A 131 -8.22 6.07 -11.79
N ARG A 132 -9.04 5.32 -11.06
CA ARG A 132 -10.10 5.83 -10.17
C ARG A 132 -9.69 5.84 -8.69
N ILE A 133 -8.54 5.27 -8.36
CA ILE A 133 -8.04 5.22 -6.99
C ILE A 133 -7.45 6.58 -6.61
N ASN A 134 -7.95 7.17 -5.53
CA ASN A 134 -7.51 8.47 -5.01
C ASN A 134 -6.76 8.39 -3.68
N TYR A 135 -6.70 7.21 -3.05
CA TYR A 135 -5.97 6.99 -1.81
C TYR A 135 -5.64 5.51 -1.64
N PHE A 136 -4.58 5.24 -0.88
CA PHE A 136 -4.24 3.88 -0.45
C PHE A 136 -4.30 3.76 1.07
N GLY A 137 -4.84 2.64 1.57
CA GLY A 137 -4.97 2.41 3.01
C GLY A 137 -5.95 3.38 3.69
N LYS A 138 -5.44 4.40 4.36
CA LYS A 138 -6.30 5.37 5.07
C LYS A 138 -6.82 6.43 4.12
N ARG A 139 -8.06 6.88 4.33
CA ARG A 139 -8.71 7.92 3.49
C ARG A 139 -7.93 9.23 3.36
N GLY A 140 -7.10 9.59 4.34
CA GLY A 140 -6.26 10.80 4.28
C GLY A 140 -4.92 10.63 3.54
N CYS A 141 -4.59 9.44 3.05
CA CYS A 141 -3.36 9.15 2.32
C CYS A 141 -3.62 9.31 0.81
N PHE A 142 -3.73 10.55 0.34
CA PHE A 142 -4.13 10.84 -1.03
C PHE A 142 -3.02 10.60 -2.05
N PHE A 143 -3.37 9.92 -3.13
CA PHE A 143 -2.51 9.65 -4.29
C PHE A 143 -3.31 9.96 -5.55
N GLN A 144 -2.73 10.74 -6.45
CA GLN A 144 -3.34 11.09 -7.72
C GLN A 144 -2.76 10.23 -8.83
N PHE A 145 -3.64 9.61 -9.62
CA PHE A 145 -3.25 8.93 -10.85
C PHE A 145 -2.60 9.91 -11.83
N VAL A 146 -1.45 9.54 -12.38
CA VAL A 146 -0.72 10.33 -13.39
C VAL A 146 -0.83 9.69 -14.77
N GLY A 147 -0.61 8.37 -14.87
CA GLY A 147 -0.61 7.69 -16.16
C GLY A 147 -0.29 6.19 -16.04
N TYR A 148 -0.43 5.49 -17.17
CA TYR A 148 0.00 4.10 -17.33
C TYR A 148 1.28 4.02 -18.15
N LEU A 149 2.09 2.99 -17.90
CA LEU A 149 3.17 2.58 -18.79
C LEU A 149 2.98 1.10 -19.15
N ASP A 150 2.95 0.81 -20.45
CA ASP A 150 2.93 -0.58 -20.93
C ASP A 150 4.30 -1.26 -20.76
N ASN A 151 5.37 -0.48 -20.78
CA ASN A 151 6.74 -0.92 -20.53
C ASN A 151 7.21 -0.28 -19.22
N PRO A 152 7.03 -0.96 -18.08
CA PRO A 152 7.38 -0.42 -16.77
C PRO A 152 8.91 -0.32 -16.58
N SER A 153 9.34 0.55 -15.68
CA SER A 153 10.72 0.61 -15.22
C SER A 153 11.12 -0.68 -14.50
N GLU A 154 12.42 -0.93 -14.36
CA GLU A 154 12.89 -2.02 -13.51
C GLU A 154 12.56 -1.74 -12.04
N ALA A 155 11.96 -2.71 -11.35
CA ALA A 155 11.63 -2.59 -9.94
C ALA A 155 12.90 -2.44 -9.10
N ASN A 156 13.02 -1.36 -8.35
CA ASN A 156 14.16 -1.11 -7.46
C ASN A 156 13.85 -1.41 -5.98
N VAL A 157 12.58 -1.59 -5.62
CA VAL A 157 12.16 -2.15 -4.33
C VAL A 157 12.18 -3.68 -4.44
N LYS A 158 13.04 -4.33 -3.66
CA LYS A 158 13.28 -5.78 -3.75
C LYS A 158 12.68 -6.51 -2.55
N LYS A 159 12.27 -7.76 -2.74
CA LYS A 159 12.03 -8.67 -1.61
C LYS A 159 13.37 -8.93 -0.91
N PHE A 160 13.38 -8.88 0.41
CA PHE A 160 14.56 -9.19 1.19
C PHE A 160 14.96 -10.65 0.98
N ASP A 161 16.23 -10.85 0.65
CA ASP A 161 16.85 -12.15 0.48
C ASP A 161 18.19 -12.12 1.22
N SER A 162 18.36 -13.03 2.19
CA SER A 162 19.58 -13.10 3.00
C SER A 162 20.82 -13.49 2.18
N SER A 163 20.64 -14.09 1.00
CA SER A 163 21.73 -14.49 0.10
C SER A 163 22.20 -13.35 -0.81
N ASN A 164 21.37 -12.32 -1.01
CA ASN A 164 21.65 -11.21 -1.93
C ASN A 164 21.41 -9.87 -1.23
N PHE A 165 22.44 -9.39 -0.54
CA PHE A 165 22.37 -8.14 0.21
C PHE A 165 22.27 -6.93 -0.73
N THR A 166 21.19 -6.17 -0.59
CA THR A 166 21.02 -4.84 -1.21
C THR A 166 20.87 -3.81 -0.09
N PRO A 167 21.62 -2.69 -0.10
CA PRO A 167 21.46 -1.63 0.88
C PRO A 167 20.06 -0.99 0.79
N GLY A 168 19.53 -0.58 1.94
CA GLY A 168 18.22 0.06 2.02
C GLY A 168 17.55 -0.10 3.39
N ILE A 169 16.30 0.33 3.46
CA ILE A 169 15.46 0.18 4.65
C ILE A 169 14.58 -1.06 4.49
N LEU A 170 14.58 -1.92 5.52
CA LEU A 170 13.70 -3.08 5.62
C LEU A 170 12.37 -2.68 6.25
N GLN A 171 11.25 -2.94 5.57
CA GLN A 171 9.91 -2.82 6.15
C GLN A 171 9.07 -4.06 5.84
N GLU A 172 8.23 -4.47 6.79
CA GLU A 172 7.30 -5.58 6.62
C GLU A 172 5.99 -5.07 5.97
N TYR A 173 5.59 -5.73 4.90
CA TYR A 173 4.38 -5.43 4.14
C TYR A 173 3.43 -6.62 4.12
N ASP A 174 2.14 -6.33 4.17
CA ASP A 174 1.09 -7.31 3.92
C ASP A 174 0.78 -7.40 2.41
N ASP A 175 0.47 -8.60 1.95
CA ASP A 175 -0.28 -8.88 0.72
C ASP A 175 -1.46 -9.81 1.02
N ILE A 176 -2.42 -9.90 0.11
CA ILE A 176 -3.51 -10.87 0.19
C ILE A 176 -2.95 -12.27 -0.03
N SER A 177 -3.31 -13.20 0.86
CA SER A 177 -2.85 -14.58 0.70
C SER A 177 -3.43 -15.22 -0.55
N LEU A 178 -2.65 -16.01 -1.27
CA LEU A 178 -3.14 -16.77 -2.44
C LEU A 178 -4.29 -17.72 -2.07
N LYS A 179 -4.35 -18.14 -0.80
CA LYS A 179 -5.40 -18.99 -0.20
C LYS A 179 -6.60 -18.19 0.33
N ALA A 180 -6.67 -16.88 0.10
CA ALA A 180 -7.80 -16.05 0.48
C ALA A 180 -8.97 -16.26 -0.48
N GLN A 181 -10.18 -16.14 0.05
CA GLN A 181 -11.45 -16.10 -0.70
C GLN A 181 -12.05 -14.69 -0.57
N PHE A 182 -13.14 -14.41 -1.30
CA PHE A 182 -13.74 -13.08 -1.29
C PHE A 182 -14.25 -12.70 0.11
N LYS A 183 -14.82 -13.65 0.87
CA LYS A 183 -15.18 -13.43 2.28
C LYS A 183 -14.05 -12.89 3.16
N ASN A 184 -12.77 -13.10 2.82
CA ASN A 184 -11.63 -12.59 3.59
C ASN A 184 -11.31 -11.11 3.30
N VAL A 185 -11.91 -10.52 2.27
CA VAL A 185 -11.77 -9.10 1.91
C VAL A 185 -13.08 -8.32 2.03
N ASP A 186 -14.20 -9.02 2.21
CA ASP A 186 -15.51 -8.43 2.47
C ASP A 186 -15.59 -7.94 3.93
N ASN A 187 -15.85 -6.64 4.11
CA ASN A 187 -16.01 -6.04 5.44
C ASN A 187 -17.35 -6.40 6.11
N TYR A 188 -18.29 -6.99 5.38
CA TYR A 188 -19.58 -7.44 5.90
C TYR A 188 -19.59 -8.91 6.30
N ASP A 189 -18.54 -9.66 5.97
CA ASP A 189 -18.37 -11.04 6.41
C ASP A 189 -17.71 -11.10 7.80
N SER A 190 -17.89 -12.23 8.49
CA SER A 190 -17.28 -12.52 9.78
C SER A 190 -15.86 -13.12 9.66
N ALA A 191 -15.50 -13.59 8.46
CA ALA A 191 -14.20 -14.18 8.20
C ALA A 191 -13.07 -13.16 8.36
N GLY A 192 -12.02 -13.54 9.09
CA GLY A 192 -10.85 -12.69 9.27
C GLY A 192 -10.10 -12.46 7.96
N ALA A 193 -9.42 -11.31 7.86
CA ALA A 193 -8.53 -11.02 6.75
C ALA A 193 -7.39 -12.04 6.69
N LYS A 194 -7.10 -12.56 5.50
CA LYS A 194 -6.06 -13.56 5.27
C LYS A 194 -4.91 -12.95 4.48
N ARG A 195 -3.80 -12.69 5.16
CA ARG A 195 -2.67 -11.92 4.65
C ARG A 195 -1.38 -12.69 4.77
N ASP A 196 -0.56 -12.60 3.74
CA ASP A 196 0.82 -13.09 3.77
C ASP A 196 1.74 -11.89 3.98
N LYS A 197 2.83 -12.10 4.73
CA LYS A 197 3.82 -11.06 5.04
C LYS A 197 5.01 -11.20 4.11
N GLN A 198 5.57 -10.07 3.70
CA GLN A 198 6.82 -10.00 2.97
C GLN A 198 7.64 -8.81 3.43
N ILE A 199 8.96 -8.98 3.48
CA ILE A 199 9.88 -7.90 3.83
C ILE A 199 10.42 -7.32 2.53
N PHE A 200 10.26 -6.02 2.36
CA PHE A 200 10.89 -5.31 1.24
C PHE A 200 12.10 -4.52 1.71
N VAL A 201 13.10 -4.46 0.84
CA VAL A 201 14.25 -3.55 0.89
C VAL A 201 13.90 -2.35 0.02
N ILE A 202 13.74 -1.19 0.64
CA ILE A 202 13.51 0.08 -0.06
C ILE A 202 14.87 0.73 -0.27
N PRO A 203 15.27 1.04 -1.52
CA PRO A 203 16.64 1.44 -1.86
C PRO A 203 16.88 2.92 -1.51
N VAL A 204 16.91 3.21 -0.20
CA VAL A 204 17.13 4.55 0.33
C VAL A 204 18.23 4.57 1.37
N HIS A 205 18.97 5.68 1.44
CA HIS A 205 19.93 5.97 2.50
C HIS A 205 19.51 7.19 3.32
N ASN A 206 19.96 7.25 4.58
CA ASN A 206 19.69 8.38 5.45
C ASN A 206 20.55 9.58 5.04
N ILE A 207 19.91 10.72 4.77
CA ILE A 207 20.60 12.00 4.53
C ILE A 207 20.77 12.76 5.84
N ASN A 208 19.69 12.84 6.62
CA ASN A 208 19.67 13.52 7.91
C ASN A 208 18.58 12.93 8.80
N SER A 209 18.73 13.06 10.11
CA SER A 209 17.70 12.71 11.08
C SER A 209 17.79 13.56 12.32
N SER A 210 16.64 13.77 12.95
CA SER A 210 16.51 14.41 14.25
C SER A 210 15.37 13.77 15.03
N LYS A 211 15.08 14.28 16.23
CA LYS A 211 13.89 13.86 16.99
C LYS A 211 12.59 14.06 16.18
N SER A 212 12.51 15.11 15.37
CA SER A 212 11.26 15.55 14.73
C SER A 212 11.08 15.01 13.32
N TYR A 213 12.13 14.53 12.67
CA TYR A 213 12.02 14.00 11.32
C TYR A 213 13.20 13.11 10.93
N THR A 214 13.01 12.32 9.87
CA THR A 214 14.04 11.54 9.21
C THR A 214 13.94 11.78 7.70
N HIS A 215 15.04 12.16 7.06
CA HIS A 215 15.10 12.34 5.60
C HIS A 215 15.89 11.19 4.98
N TYR A 216 15.23 10.45 4.11
CA TYR A 216 15.80 9.42 3.26
C TYR A 216 15.81 9.87 1.80
N ARG A 217 16.78 9.41 1.03
CA ARG A 217 16.87 9.64 -0.41
C ARG A 217 17.14 8.32 -1.13
N CYS A 218 16.47 8.12 -2.27
CA CYS A 218 16.75 6.99 -3.13
C CYS A 218 18.15 7.08 -3.73
N ASP A 219 18.82 5.94 -3.82
CA ASP A 219 20.03 5.82 -4.63
C ASP A 219 19.61 5.93 -6.11
N ASN A 220 20.22 6.87 -6.84
CA ASN A 220 20.02 7.03 -8.28
C ASN A 220 20.75 5.93 -9.05
#